data_AF-A0ABD2QAM3-F1
#
_entry.id   AF-A0ABD2QAM3-F1
#
_cell.length_a   1.000
_cell.length_b   1.000
_cell.length_c   1.000
_cell.angle_alpha   90.00
_cell.angle_beta   90.00
_cell.angle_gamma   90.00
#
_symmetry.space_group_name_H-M   'P 1'
#
loop_
_entity.id
_entity.type
_entity.pdbx_description
1 polymer ?
#
loop_
_entity_poly.entity_id
_entity_poly.type
_entity_poly.pdbx_seq_one_letter_code
_entity_poly.pdbx_strand_id
1 'polypeptide(L)'
;MDIADRLRIEHHEAITKLQEMLDNTEALLSYEFVLPQTADMNEAEAATLEYRTKLEKAREELLSKARLQYEQALKAAEEMMEAARRGEASMSEAEELMARAKQAGQLLDKLANSKLQERLEEVHSATVRAVELQMQLAKLTSWNQETEELGVLGADDSLGGLMALDISHLTPDEAIAKLQLHFHSIEEHERALRDAEERLLELKSLGLKNMDISHLETAIAEARSRFEIMRETARRSEANLSRRRDISAATNKAMDKIQTWIDDAQLLFTEESELLENNTKEANVKDKIEAVTRKHESYFVKDQKPIEDLVSELIQCEKLILELASDSKAASKYAALLALFKLTMTIHFSLRFLEKNR
;
A
#
# COMPACT_ATOMS: atom_id res chain seq x y z
N MET A 1 11.43 -76.56 16.93
CA MET A 1 10.82 -75.24 17.16
C MET A 1 9.33 -75.47 17.22
N ASP A 2 8.70 -75.04 18.30
CA ASP A 2 7.25 -75.18 18.48
C ASP A 2 6.52 -74.38 17.38
N ILE A 3 5.36 -74.88 16.93
CA ILE A 3 4.53 -74.22 15.91
C ILE A 3 4.08 -72.85 16.45
N ALA A 4 3.72 -72.79 17.73
CA ALA A 4 3.37 -71.55 18.42
C ALA A 4 4.52 -70.52 18.41
N ASP A 5 5.76 -70.96 18.70
CA ASP A 5 6.92 -70.08 18.69
C ASP A 5 7.25 -69.55 17.29
N ARG A 6 7.08 -70.39 16.25
CA ARG A 6 7.27 -69.97 14.87
C ARG A 6 6.26 -68.89 14.47
N LEU A 7 4.98 -69.12 14.73
CA LEU A 7 3.92 -68.18 14.39
C LEU A 7 4.08 -66.85 15.14
N ARG A 8 4.52 -66.90 16.40
CA ARG A 8 4.84 -65.70 17.17
C ARG A 8 5.95 -64.87 16.54
N ILE A 9 7.04 -65.51 16.12
CA ILE A 9 8.18 -64.84 15.48
C ILE A 9 7.76 -64.25 14.13
N GLU A 10 7.09 -65.03 13.27
CA GLU A 10 6.60 -64.58 11.97
C GLU A 10 5.65 -63.38 12.10
N HIS A 11 4.69 -63.45 13.03
CA HIS A 11 3.79 -62.33 13.31
C HIS A 11 4.55 -61.09 13.81
N HIS A 12 5.48 -61.27 14.76
CA HIS A 12 6.22 -60.15 15.33
C HIS A 12 7.09 -59.44 14.29
N GLU A 13 7.80 -60.19 13.45
CA GLU A 13 8.61 -59.62 12.37
C GLU A 13 7.77 -58.84 11.36
N ALA A 14 6.63 -59.40 10.95
CA ALA A 14 5.72 -58.78 10.01
C ALA A 14 5.10 -57.48 10.57
N ILE A 15 4.63 -57.50 11.83
CA ILE A 15 4.10 -56.31 12.49
C ILE A 15 5.16 -55.24 12.68
N THR A 16 6.38 -55.61 13.05
CA THR A 16 7.46 -54.62 13.27
C THR A 16 7.78 -53.87 11.98
N LYS A 17 7.91 -54.60 10.85
CA LYS A 17 8.12 -53.97 9.53
C LYS A 17 6.92 -53.12 9.10
N LEU A 18 5.71 -53.59 9.37
CA LEU A 18 4.48 -52.83 9.09
C LEU A 18 4.46 -51.52 9.89
N GLN A 19 4.73 -51.58 11.19
CA GLN A 19 4.76 -50.40 12.07
C GLN A 19 5.81 -49.39 11.62
N GLU A 20 7.02 -49.83 11.25
CA GLU A 20 8.05 -48.92 10.72
C GLU A 20 7.55 -48.14 9.48
N MET A 21 6.85 -48.80 8.56
CA MET A 21 6.27 -48.13 7.39
C MET A 21 5.13 -47.17 7.75
N LEU A 22 4.30 -47.53 8.72
CA LEU A 22 3.20 -46.68 9.21
C LEU A 22 3.76 -45.44 9.92
N ASP A 23 4.73 -45.60 10.82
CA ASP A 23 5.37 -44.51 11.55
C ASP A 23 6.09 -43.54 10.61
N ASN A 24 6.82 -44.05 9.61
CA ASN A 24 7.44 -43.23 8.58
C ASN A 24 6.41 -42.42 7.77
N THR A 25 5.24 -43.01 7.51
CA THR A 25 4.15 -42.31 6.81
C THR A 25 3.54 -41.23 7.70
N GLU A 26 3.31 -41.51 8.98
CA GLU A 26 2.80 -40.52 9.93
C GLU A 26 3.78 -39.35 10.10
N ALA A 27 5.08 -39.63 10.15
CA ALA A 27 6.12 -38.62 10.16
C ALA A 27 6.06 -37.72 8.90
N LEU A 28 5.88 -38.32 7.71
CA LEU A 28 5.75 -37.59 6.45
C LEU A 28 4.49 -36.71 6.40
N LEU A 29 3.38 -37.19 6.95
CA LEU A 29 2.14 -36.41 7.10
C LEU A 29 2.29 -35.26 8.10
N SER A 30 3.14 -35.44 9.12
CA SER A 30 3.44 -34.41 10.12
C SER A 30 4.48 -33.38 9.68
N TYR A 31 5.11 -33.59 8.50
CA TYR A 31 6.12 -32.69 7.98
C TYR A 31 5.57 -31.29 7.70
N GLU A 32 6.33 -30.28 8.12
CA GLU A 32 6.02 -28.86 7.87
C GLU A 32 6.29 -28.51 6.40
N PHE A 33 5.21 -28.29 5.67
CA PHE A 33 5.23 -27.94 4.26
C PHE A 33 5.38 -26.43 4.10
N VAL A 34 6.50 -26.01 3.51
CA VAL A 34 6.75 -24.61 3.19
C VAL A 34 6.11 -24.28 1.84
N LEU A 35 5.28 -23.26 1.82
CA LEU A 35 4.66 -22.80 0.58
C LEU A 35 5.69 -22.18 -0.38
N PRO A 36 5.53 -22.38 -1.69
CA PRO A 36 6.42 -21.80 -2.67
C PRO A 36 6.28 -20.27 -2.72
N GLN A 37 7.41 -19.58 -2.76
CA GLN A 37 7.50 -18.11 -2.76
C GLN A 37 7.59 -17.55 -4.18
N THR A 38 6.70 -17.97 -5.06
CA THR A 38 6.72 -17.57 -6.49
C THR A 38 5.31 -17.34 -7.01
N ALA A 39 5.20 -16.43 -7.98
CA ALA A 39 3.98 -16.15 -8.72
C ALA A 39 3.85 -17.02 -9.99
N ASP A 40 4.83 -17.86 -10.30
CA ASP A 40 4.80 -18.80 -11.42
C ASP A 40 4.39 -20.19 -10.97
N MET A 41 3.31 -20.71 -11.56
CA MET A 41 2.79 -22.05 -11.25
C MET A 41 3.80 -23.16 -11.57
N ASN A 42 4.60 -23.03 -12.64
CA ASN A 42 5.57 -24.06 -13.02
C ASN A 42 6.72 -24.14 -12.00
N GLU A 43 7.19 -22.98 -11.52
CA GLU A 43 8.21 -22.92 -10.48
C GLU A 43 7.66 -23.45 -9.15
N ALA A 44 6.40 -23.13 -8.82
CA ALA A 44 5.73 -23.66 -7.64
C ALA A 44 5.54 -25.19 -7.72
N GLU A 45 5.15 -25.72 -8.88
CA GLU A 45 5.05 -27.16 -9.09
C GLU A 45 6.41 -27.85 -8.95
N ALA A 46 7.49 -27.24 -9.48
CA ALA A 46 8.85 -27.76 -9.35
C ALA A 46 9.32 -27.74 -7.88
N ALA A 47 9.06 -26.66 -7.14
CA ALA A 47 9.43 -26.51 -5.73
C ALA A 47 8.71 -27.52 -4.83
N THR A 48 7.49 -27.94 -5.19
CA THR A 48 6.67 -28.87 -4.40
C THR A 48 6.77 -30.32 -4.87
N LEU A 49 7.43 -30.58 -6.00
CA LEU A 49 7.50 -31.88 -6.65
C LEU A 49 8.09 -32.96 -5.73
N GLU A 50 9.16 -32.65 -5.01
CA GLU A 50 9.85 -33.62 -4.15
C GLU A 50 8.93 -34.15 -3.05
N TYR A 51 8.22 -33.26 -2.34
CA TYR A 51 7.31 -33.66 -1.27
C TYR A 51 6.10 -34.43 -1.79
N ARG A 52 5.50 -33.98 -2.91
CA ARG A 52 4.40 -34.71 -3.58
C ARG A 52 4.83 -36.11 -3.99
N THR A 53 6.00 -36.25 -4.58
CA THR A 53 6.56 -37.54 -4.98
C THR A 53 6.81 -38.45 -3.76
N LYS A 54 7.26 -37.89 -2.63
CA LYS A 54 7.41 -38.67 -1.38
C LYS A 54 6.07 -39.19 -0.87
N LEU A 55 5.01 -38.36 -0.90
CA LEU A 55 3.66 -38.76 -0.48
C LEU A 55 3.07 -39.85 -1.40
N GLU A 56 3.22 -39.71 -2.71
CA GLU A 56 2.79 -40.72 -3.69
C GLU A 56 3.54 -42.03 -3.51
N LYS A 57 4.87 -41.98 -3.37
CA LYS A 57 5.69 -43.16 -3.14
C LYS A 57 5.34 -43.85 -1.81
N ALA A 58 5.13 -43.08 -0.74
CA ALA A 58 4.68 -43.64 0.54
C ALA A 58 3.34 -44.36 0.38
N ARG A 59 2.40 -43.80 -0.39
CA ARG A 59 1.12 -44.44 -0.69
C ARG A 59 1.30 -45.76 -1.44
N GLU A 60 2.15 -45.79 -2.46
CA GLU A 60 2.47 -47.02 -3.20
C GLU A 60 3.10 -48.09 -2.30
N GLU A 61 4.02 -47.69 -1.41
CA GLU A 61 4.66 -48.60 -0.46
C GLU A 61 3.66 -49.16 0.55
N LEU A 62 2.70 -48.35 1.02
CA LEU A 62 1.61 -48.84 1.87
C LEU A 62 0.70 -49.84 1.14
N LEU A 63 0.29 -49.52 -0.09
CA LEU A 63 -0.61 -50.37 -0.87
C LEU A 63 0.02 -51.67 -1.35
N SER A 64 1.36 -51.74 -1.40
CA SER A 64 2.11 -52.92 -1.84
C SER A 64 2.82 -53.65 -0.69
N LYS A 65 3.92 -53.08 -0.19
CA LYS A 65 4.81 -53.71 0.81
C LYS A 65 4.13 -53.83 2.17
N ALA A 66 3.51 -52.76 2.65
CA ALA A 66 2.86 -52.78 3.97
C ALA A 66 1.64 -53.71 3.98
N ARG A 67 0.86 -53.72 2.90
CA ARG A 67 -0.24 -54.68 2.72
C ARG A 67 0.24 -56.13 2.75
N LEU A 68 1.35 -56.45 2.11
CA LEU A 68 1.94 -57.79 2.19
C LEU A 68 2.35 -58.17 3.62
N GLN A 69 2.96 -57.24 4.36
CA GLN A 69 3.32 -57.48 5.77
C GLN A 69 2.08 -57.66 6.66
N TYR A 70 1.03 -56.87 6.43
CA TYR A 70 -0.26 -57.03 7.11
C TYR A 70 -0.88 -58.40 6.85
N GLU A 71 -0.92 -58.85 5.58
CA GLU A 71 -1.47 -60.17 5.22
C GLU A 71 -0.66 -61.32 5.84
N GLN A 72 0.67 -61.19 5.91
CA GLN A 72 1.55 -62.16 6.59
C GLN A 72 1.28 -62.21 8.11
N ALA A 73 1.16 -61.05 8.76
CA ALA A 73 0.82 -60.98 10.18
C ALA A 73 -0.58 -61.54 10.46
N LEU A 74 -1.57 -61.22 9.62
CA LEU A 74 -2.93 -61.71 9.76
C LEU A 74 -2.99 -63.24 9.64
N LYS A 75 -2.32 -63.81 8.64
CA LYS A 75 -2.23 -65.25 8.45
C LYS A 75 -1.59 -65.95 9.66
N ALA A 76 -0.48 -65.42 10.17
CA ALA A 76 0.17 -65.98 11.36
C ALA A 76 -0.74 -65.91 12.60
N ALA A 77 -1.50 -64.82 12.77
CA ALA A 77 -2.48 -64.69 13.84
C ALA A 77 -3.66 -65.67 13.69
N GLU A 78 -4.17 -65.88 12.47
CA GLU A 78 -5.23 -66.84 12.18
C GLU A 78 -4.79 -68.28 12.44
N GLU A 79 -3.59 -68.67 12.00
CA GLU A 79 -3.00 -69.99 12.28
C GLU A 79 -2.79 -70.20 13.79
N MET A 80 -2.42 -69.15 14.53
CA MET A 80 -2.28 -69.21 15.99
C MET A 80 -3.64 -69.37 16.69
N MET A 81 -4.69 -68.70 16.19
CA MET A 81 -6.08 -68.88 16.67
C MET A 81 -6.57 -70.31 16.44
N GLU A 82 -6.24 -70.92 15.30
CA GLU A 82 -6.58 -72.32 15.03
C GLU A 82 -5.81 -73.29 15.92
N ALA A 83 -4.51 -73.08 16.12
CA ALA A 83 -3.70 -73.88 17.05
C ALA A 83 -4.24 -73.79 18.49
N ALA A 84 -4.64 -72.59 18.92
CA ALA A 84 -5.24 -72.40 20.24
C ALA A 84 -6.61 -73.09 20.38
N ARG A 85 -7.44 -73.11 19.32
CA ARG A 85 -8.70 -73.88 19.29
C ARG A 85 -8.47 -75.39 19.38
N ARG A 86 -7.34 -75.89 18.87
CA ARG A 86 -6.93 -77.30 19.00
C ARG A 86 -6.29 -77.62 20.36
N GLY A 87 -6.09 -76.62 21.22
CA GLY A 87 -5.41 -76.77 22.52
C GLY A 87 -3.89 -76.86 22.42
N GLU A 88 -3.32 -76.55 21.25
CA GLU A 88 -1.88 -76.59 20.97
C GLU A 88 -1.18 -75.28 21.36
N ALA A 89 -1.96 -74.21 21.63
CA ALA A 89 -1.46 -72.88 21.98
C ALA A 89 -2.41 -72.15 22.96
N SER A 90 -1.96 -71.04 23.53
CA SER A 90 -2.77 -70.18 24.41
C SER A 90 -3.79 -69.37 23.61
N MET A 91 -5.09 -69.48 23.95
CA MET A 91 -6.16 -68.66 23.35
C MET A 91 -5.96 -67.17 23.62
N SER A 92 -5.55 -66.80 24.82
CA SER A 92 -5.30 -65.39 25.19
C SER A 92 -4.23 -64.77 24.29
N GLU A 93 -3.17 -65.51 24.01
CA GLU A 93 -2.08 -65.03 23.16
C GLU A 93 -2.51 -64.90 21.70
N ALA A 94 -3.25 -65.88 21.18
CA ALA A 94 -3.78 -65.83 19.83
C ALA A 94 -4.73 -64.64 19.62
N GLU A 95 -5.57 -64.33 20.62
CA GLU A 95 -6.46 -63.16 20.60
C GLU A 95 -5.68 -61.83 20.58
N GLU A 96 -4.58 -61.73 21.35
CA GLU A 96 -3.71 -60.55 21.33
C GLU A 96 -3.04 -60.32 19.97
N LEU A 97 -2.51 -61.38 19.33
CA LEU A 97 -1.92 -61.28 18.00
C LEU A 97 -2.97 -60.82 16.98
N MET A 98 -4.14 -61.45 16.99
CA MET A 98 -5.26 -61.08 16.11
C MET A 98 -5.71 -59.63 16.33
N ALA A 99 -5.78 -59.17 17.58
CA ALA A 99 -6.13 -57.78 17.89
C ALA A 99 -5.08 -56.79 17.35
N ARG A 100 -3.79 -57.08 17.52
CA ARG A 100 -2.69 -56.26 16.99
C ARG A 100 -2.71 -56.19 15.47
N ALA A 101 -2.89 -57.33 14.79
CA ALA A 101 -3.01 -57.36 13.34
C ALA A 101 -4.19 -56.52 12.83
N LYS A 102 -5.36 -56.64 13.47
CA LYS A 102 -6.55 -55.83 13.12
C LYS A 102 -6.32 -54.33 13.32
N GLN A 103 -5.70 -53.93 14.42
CA GLN A 103 -5.39 -52.52 14.68
C GLN A 103 -4.43 -51.96 13.62
N ALA A 104 -3.38 -52.71 13.27
CA ALA A 104 -2.43 -52.31 12.24
C ALA A 104 -3.09 -52.22 10.85
N GLY A 105 -4.00 -53.14 10.52
CA GLY A 105 -4.80 -53.10 9.29
C GLY A 105 -5.71 -51.87 9.20
N GLN A 106 -6.38 -51.51 10.28
CA GLN A 106 -7.20 -50.29 10.33
C GLN A 106 -6.37 -49.02 10.11
N LEU A 107 -5.17 -48.96 10.70
CA LEU A 107 -4.28 -47.82 10.51
C LEU A 107 -3.74 -47.76 9.08
N LEU A 108 -3.33 -48.90 8.53
CA LEU A 108 -2.91 -49.02 7.13
C LEU A 108 -3.99 -48.53 6.17
N ASP A 109 -5.22 -49.01 6.32
CA ASP A 109 -6.34 -48.61 5.47
C ASP A 109 -6.61 -47.10 5.55
N LYS A 110 -6.56 -46.54 6.76
CA LYS A 110 -6.75 -45.11 6.99
C LYS A 110 -5.65 -44.26 6.34
N LEU A 111 -4.38 -44.67 6.49
CA LEU A 111 -3.24 -43.93 5.92
C LEU A 111 -3.23 -44.01 4.39
N ALA A 112 -3.38 -45.22 3.84
CA ALA A 112 -3.24 -45.47 2.41
C ALA A 112 -4.42 -44.93 1.57
N ASN A 113 -5.64 -44.97 2.11
CA ASN A 113 -6.85 -44.64 1.35
C ASN A 113 -7.46 -43.27 1.65
N SER A 114 -7.09 -42.63 2.77
CA SER A 114 -7.64 -41.33 3.16
C SER A 114 -6.53 -40.32 3.41
N LYS A 115 -5.67 -40.53 4.41
CA LYS A 115 -4.79 -39.47 4.92
C LYS A 115 -3.75 -38.97 3.91
N LEU A 116 -3.11 -39.87 3.16
CA LEU A 116 -2.13 -39.48 2.14
C LEU A 116 -2.78 -38.75 0.96
N GLN A 117 -3.97 -39.19 0.55
CA GLN A 117 -4.73 -38.54 -0.53
C GLN A 117 -5.20 -37.15 -0.11
N GLU A 118 -5.78 -37.03 1.10
CA GLU A 118 -6.15 -35.75 1.71
C GLU A 118 -4.94 -34.80 1.73
N ARG A 119 -3.78 -35.28 2.19
CA ARG A 119 -2.57 -34.44 2.24
C ARG A 119 -2.07 -34.00 0.86
N LEU A 120 -2.16 -34.86 -0.16
CA LEU A 120 -1.80 -34.49 -1.53
C LEU A 120 -2.73 -33.39 -2.10
N GLU A 121 -4.03 -33.53 -1.87
CA GLU A 121 -5.03 -32.54 -2.28
C GLU A 121 -4.87 -31.21 -1.52
N GLU A 122 -4.60 -31.28 -0.22
CA GLU A 122 -4.24 -30.14 0.62
C GLU A 122 -3.03 -29.39 0.07
N VAL A 123 -1.91 -30.11 -0.17
CA VAL A 123 -0.67 -29.53 -0.71
C VAL A 123 -0.92 -28.87 -2.07
N HIS A 124 -1.68 -29.51 -2.95
CA HIS A 124 -1.99 -28.96 -4.27
C HIS A 124 -2.86 -27.70 -4.15
N SER A 125 -3.97 -27.75 -3.41
CA SER A 125 -4.85 -26.59 -3.23
C SER A 125 -4.11 -25.42 -2.55
N ALA A 126 -3.25 -25.71 -1.59
CA ALA A 126 -2.46 -24.71 -0.88
C ALA A 126 -1.45 -24.04 -1.80
N THR A 127 -0.77 -24.84 -2.65
CA THR A 127 0.18 -24.36 -3.66
C THR A 127 -0.51 -23.41 -4.63
N VAL A 128 -1.67 -23.79 -5.16
CA VAL A 128 -2.43 -22.97 -6.12
C VAL A 128 -2.82 -21.63 -5.48
N ARG A 129 -3.39 -21.66 -4.27
CA ARG A 129 -3.80 -20.43 -3.56
C ARG A 129 -2.61 -19.53 -3.21
N ALA A 130 -1.48 -20.12 -2.84
CA ALA A 130 -0.25 -19.38 -2.56
C ALA A 130 0.27 -18.66 -3.80
N VAL A 131 0.29 -19.34 -4.95
CA VAL A 131 0.68 -18.74 -6.24
C VAL A 131 -0.27 -17.61 -6.63
N GLU A 132 -1.59 -17.81 -6.50
CA GLU A 132 -2.59 -16.78 -6.79
C GLU A 132 -2.41 -15.54 -5.90
N LEU A 133 -2.16 -15.75 -4.60
CA LEU A 133 -1.89 -14.67 -3.66
C LEU A 133 -0.57 -13.96 -4.02
N GLN A 134 0.48 -14.72 -4.33
CA GLN A 134 1.78 -14.16 -4.72
C GLN A 134 1.69 -13.37 -6.02
N MET A 135 0.86 -13.79 -6.99
CA MET A 135 0.56 -13.02 -8.20
C MET A 135 -0.11 -11.69 -7.89
N GLN A 136 -1.05 -11.66 -6.93
CA GLN A 136 -1.68 -10.41 -6.51
C GLN A 136 -0.70 -9.50 -5.79
N LEU A 137 0.10 -10.05 -4.86
CA LEU A 137 1.11 -9.30 -4.13
C LEU A 137 2.18 -8.76 -5.08
N ALA A 138 2.62 -9.52 -6.08
CA ALA A 138 3.57 -9.05 -7.09
C ALA A 138 3.05 -7.84 -7.87
N LYS A 139 1.75 -7.82 -8.22
CA LYS A 139 1.12 -6.65 -8.87
C LYS A 139 1.10 -5.43 -7.94
N LEU A 140 0.79 -5.62 -6.66
CA LEU A 140 0.80 -4.56 -5.66
C LEU A 140 2.22 -4.02 -5.44
N THR A 141 3.21 -4.91 -5.37
CA THR A 141 4.62 -4.54 -5.23
C THR A 141 5.14 -3.79 -6.46
N SER A 142 4.80 -4.23 -7.68
CA SER A 142 5.14 -3.51 -8.92
C SER A 142 4.56 -2.11 -8.91
N TRP A 143 3.28 -1.98 -8.59
CA TRP A 143 2.63 -0.67 -8.50
C TRP A 143 3.24 0.22 -7.40
N ASN A 144 3.56 -0.35 -6.23
CA ASN A 144 4.27 0.37 -5.18
C ASN A 144 5.65 0.85 -5.65
N GLN A 145 6.39 0.01 -6.37
CA GLN A 145 7.70 0.37 -6.89
C GLN A 145 7.60 1.43 -7.99
N GLU A 146 6.63 1.32 -8.91
CA GLU A 146 6.38 2.34 -9.94
C GLU A 146 6.04 3.70 -9.32
N THR A 147 5.24 3.71 -8.25
CA THR A 147 4.89 4.95 -7.52
C THR A 147 6.07 5.54 -6.74
N GLU A 148 6.97 4.70 -6.20
CA GLU A 148 8.24 5.10 -5.57
C GLU A 148 9.26 5.62 -6.60
N GLU A 149 9.45 4.94 -7.73
CA GLU A 149 10.46 5.28 -8.76
C GLU A 149 10.14 6.59 -9.48
N LEU A 150 8.85 6.87 -9.73
CA LEU A 150 8.43 8.18 -10.22
C LEU A 150 8.82 9.30 -9.23
N GLY A 151 9.04 9.00 -7.95
CA GLY A 151 9.40 9.93 -6.87
C GLY A 151 10.89 10.26 -6.76
N VAL A 152 11.77 9.57 -7.50
CA VAL A 152 13.23 9.79 -7.42
C VAL A 152 13.70 11.01 -8.24
N LEU A 153 12.81 11.66 -9.00
CA LEU A 153 13.10 12.89 -9.73
C LEU A 153 12.52 14.13 -9.04
N GLY A 154 13.00 14.41 -7.82
CA GLY A 154 12.86 15.74 -7.23
C GLY A 154 12.62 15.79 -5.71
N ALA A 155 13.71 16.10 -4.99
CA ALA A 155 13.77 16.68 -3.65
C ALA A 155 13.72 15.75 -2.42
N ASP A 156 14.92 15.64 -1.83
CA ASP A 156 15.24 15.75 -0.40
C ASP A 156 14.77 14.64 0.56
N ASP A 157 15.70 14.29 1.45
CA ASP A 157 15.82 13.06 2.25
C ASP A 157 14.76 12.89 3.37
N SER A 158 13.54 13.40 3.19
CA SER A 158 12.50 13.46 4.22
C SER A 158 11.28 12.61 3.87
N LEU A 159 11.40 11.28 3.91
CA LEU A 159 10.26 10.34 4.06
C LEU A 159 9.03 10.54 3.12
N GLY A 160 9.20 11.25 2.00
CA GLY A 160 8.12 11.80 1.17
C GLY A 160 8.16 11.35 -0.29
N GLY A 161 9.03 10.41 -0.64
CA GLY A 161 9.23 9.92 -2.01
C GLY A 161 8.17 8.95 -2.54
N LEU A 162 7.07 8.71 -1.81
CA LEU A 162 6.05 7.72 -2.17
C LEU A 162 4.95 8.25 -3.10
N MET A 163 4.94 9.55 -3.40
CA MET A 163 4.01 10.13 -4.37
C MET A 163 4.72 11.11 -5.28
N ALA A 164 5.01 10.65 -6.48
CA ALA A 164 5.52 11.44 -7.60
C ALA A 164 4.48 12.39 -8.20
N LEU A 165 3.95 13.30 -7.38
CA LEU A 165 3.12 14.37 -7.91
C LEU A 165 4.04 15.52 -8.33
N ASP A 166 4.45 15.54 -9.60
CA ASP A 166 4.88 16.80 -10.21
C ASP A 166 3.64 17.70 -10.34
N ILE A 167 3.53 18.58 -9.34
CA ILE A 167 2.53 19.65 -9.20
C ILE A 167 3.17 21.03 -9.38
N SER A 168 4.45 21.09 -9.73
CA SER A 168 5.25 22.32 -9.75
C SER A 168 4.81 23.31 -10.83
N HIS A 169 4.13 22.83 -11.88
CA HIS A 169 3.65 23.62 -13.02
C HIS A 169 2.13 23.79 -13.06
N LEU A 170 1.41 23.18 -12.11
CA LEU A 170 -0.04 23.17 -12.08
C LEU A 170 -0.58 24.29 -11.18
N THR A 171 -1.73 24.84 -11.56
CA THR A 171 -2.51 25.66 -10.62
C THR A 171 -2.93 24.81 -9.42
N PRO A 172 -3.24 25.40 -8.26
CA PRO A 172 -3.69 24.65 -7.08
C PRO A 172 -4.88 23.74 -7.39
N ASP A 173 -5.84 24.17 -8.21
CA ASP A 173 -7.01 23.37 -8.58
C ASP A 173 -6.67 22.19 -9.50
N GLU A 174 -5.78 22.39 -10.48
CA GLU A 174 -5.29 21.30 -11.34
C GLU A 174 -4.43 20.30 -10.55
N ALA A 175 -3.63 20.77 -9.60
CA ALA A 175 -2.84 19.93 -8.71
C ALA A 175 -3.73 19.09 -7.78
N ILE A 176 -4.81 19.67 -7.24
CA ILE A 176 -5.81 18.96 -6.44
C ILE A 176 -6.54 17.91 -7.29
N ALA A 177 -6.96 18.25 -8.51
CA ALA A 177 -7.62 17.31 -9.41
C ALA A 177 -6.71 16.12 -9.77
N LYS A 178 -5.43 16.36 -10.02
CA LYS A 178 -4.44 15.30 -10.25
C LYS A 178 -4.23 14.44 -9.01
N LEU A 179 -4.15 15.04 -7.83
CA LEU A 179 -4.03 14.32 -6.56
C LEU A 179 -5.25 13.43 -6.27
N GLN A 180 -6.46 13.88 -6.62
CA GLN A 180 -7.69 13.07 -6.52
C GLN A 180 -7.64 11.80 -7.39
N LEU A 181 -7.06 11.87 -8.59
CA LEU A 181 -6.84 10.68 -9.42
C LEU A 181 -5.90 9.68 -8.73
N HIS A 182 -4.85 10.17 -8.07
CA HIS A 182 -3.95 9.32 -7.31
C HIS A 182 -4.63 8.71 -6.07
N PHE A 183 -5.47 9.46 -5.36
CA PHE A 183 -6.29 8.91 -4.27
C PHE A 183 -7.19 7.78 -4.75
N HIS A 184 -7.85 7.96 -5.89
CA HIS A 184 -8.69 6.92 -6.46
C HIS A 184 -7.90 5.65 -6.79
N SER A 185 -6.72 5.81 -7.40
CA SER A 185 -5.82 4.68 -7.66
C SER A 185 -5.37 3.98 -6.36
N ILE A 186 -4.99 4.73 -5.31
CA ILE A 186 -4.66 4.17 -3.99
C ILE A 186 -5.84 3.34 -3.45
N GLU A 187 -7.07 3.86 -3.51
CA GLU A 187 -8.26 3.16 -3.04
C GLU A 187 -8.56 1.86 -3.80
N GLU A 188 -8.34 1.85 -5.13
CA GLU A 188 -8.48 0.66 -5.96
C GLU A 188 -7.47 -0.42 -5.59
N HIS A 189 -6.19 -0.06 -5.44
CA HIS A 189 -5.16 -1.02 -5.07
C HIS A 189 -5.26 -1.45 -3.59
N GLU A 190 -5.76 -0.61 -2.69
CA GLU A 190 -6.07 -0.99 -1.31
C GLU A 190 -7.22 -2.01 -1.25
N ARG A 191 -8.20 -1.92 -2.16
CA ARG A 191 -9.21 -2.97 -2.31
C ARG A 191 -8.58 -4.30 -2.71
N ALA A 192 -7.66 -4.30 -3.67
CA ALA A 192 -6.93 -5.51 -4.05
C ALA A 192 -6.06 -6.06 -2.90
N LEU A 193 -5.51 -5.19 -2.05
CA LEU A 193 -4.82 -5.63 -0.82
C LEU A 193 -5.79 -6.28 0.19
N ARG A 194 -6.99 -5.72 0.38
CA ARG A 194 -8.02 -6.35 1.24
C ARG A 194 -8.44 -7.73 0.73
N ASP A 195 -8.60 -7.87 -0.59
CA ASP A 195 -8.90 -9.17 -1.20
C ASP A 195 -7.75 -10.18 -0.96
N ALA A 196 -6.50 -9.73 -1.01
CA ALA A 196 -5.33 -10.54 -0.69
C ALA A 196 -5.28 -10.96 0.80
N GLU A 197 -5.64 -10.05 1.70
CA GLU A 197 -5.78 -10.33 3.15
C GLU A 197 -6.86 -11.39 3.43
N GLU A 198 -8.01 -11.28 2.76
CA GLU A 198 -9.10 -12.25 2.88
C GLU A 198 -8.65 -13.64 2.40
N ARG A 199 -7.95 -13.72 1.26
CA ARG A 199 -7.40 -14.99 0.75
C ARG A 199 -6.36 -15.61 1.67
N LEU A 200 -5.52 -14.80 2.31
CA LEU A 200 -4.60 -15.27 3.34
C LEU A 200 -5.36 -15.83 4.55
N LEU A 201 -6.45 -15.18 4.98
CA LEU A 201 -7.32 -15.67 6.05
C LEU A 201 -8.01 -16.98 5.66
N GLU A 202 -8.48 -17.11 4.42
CA GLU A 202 -9.02 -18.36 3.91
C GLU A 202 -7.97 -19.48 3.98
N LEU A 203 -6.75 -19.21 3.53
CA LEU A 203 -5.64 -20.18 3.55
C LEU A 203 -5.30 -20.61 4.99
N LYS A 204 -5.35 -19.67 5.96
CA LYS A 204 -5.25 -19.98 7.40
C LYS A 204 -6.41 -20.83 7.90
N SER A 205 -7.63 -20.49 7.50
CA SER A 205 -8.86 -21.14 7.97
C SER A 205 -9.00 -22.59 7.51
N LEU A 206 -8.34 -22.96 6.41
CA LEU A 206 -8.25 -24.36 5.96
C LEU A 206 -7.59 -25.27 7.01
N GLY A 207 -6.96 -24.71 8.05
CA GLY A 207 -6.45 -25.49 9.18
C GLY A 207 -5.39 -26.49 8.74
N LEU A 208 -4.68 -26.17 7.65
CA LEU A 208 -3.68 -27.01 7.03
C LEU A 208 -2.58 -27.22 8.06
N LYS A 209 -2.57 -28.41 8.67
CA LYS A 209 -1.59 -28.75 9.69
C LYS A 209 -0.20 -28.68 9.07
N ASN A 210 0.73 -28.06 9.79
CA ASN A 210 2.13 -27.98 9.42
C ASN A 210 2.31 -27.33 8.04
N MET A 211 1.84 -26.10 7.89
CA MET A 211 2.07 -25.28 6.71
C MET A 211 2.63 -23.92 7.11
N ASP A 212 3.78 -23.56 6.52
CA ASP A 212 4.41 -22.26 6.77
C ASP A 212 3.90 -21.21 5.78
N ILE A 213 3.22 -20.21 6.32
CA ILE A 213 2.61 -19.08 5.62
C ILE A 213 3.27 -17.73 5.98
N SER A 214 4.34 -17.75 6.79
CA SER A 214 4.95 -16.56 7.39
C SER A 214 5.43 -15.54 6.36
N HIS A 215 5.91 -16.00 5.20
CA HIS A 215 6.35 -15.12 4.13
C HIS A 215 5.18 -14.32 3.51
N LEU A 216 4.00 -14.94 3.35
CA LEU A 216 2.80 -14.28 2.82
C LEU A 216 2.26 -13.25 3.82
N GLU A 217 2.30 -13.59 5.11
CA GLU A 217 1.94 -12.66 6.19
C GLU A 217 2.85 -11.43 6.19
N THR A 218 4.15 -11.65 6.05
CA THR A 218 5.15 -10.58 6.01
C THR A 218 4.93 -9.69 4.78
N ALA A 219 4.73 -10.28 3.60
CA ALA A 219 4.49 -9.53 2.36
C ALA A 219 3.21 -8.69 2.43
N ILE A 220 2.12 -9.22 2.99
CA ILE A 220 0.88 -8.46 3.22
C ILE A 220 1.10 -7.31 4.21
N ALA A 221 1.81 -7.57 5.32
CA ALA A 221 2.08 -6.55 6.33
C ALA A 221 2.95 -5.41 5.76
N GLU A 222 3.96 -5.74 4.97
CA GLU A 222 4.80 -4.77 4.27
C GLU A 222 3.99 -3.94 3.27
N ALA A 223 3.17 -4.58 2.43
CA ALA A 223 2.29 -3.89 1.50
C ALA A 223 1.37 -2.92 2.24
N ARG A 224 0.71 -3.37 3.32
CA ARG A 224 -0.19 -2.54 4.14
C ARG A 224 0.52 -1.33 4.74
N SER A 225 1.73 -1.52 5.25
CA SER A 225 2.54 -0.41 5.77
C SER A 225 2.80 0.64 4.68
N ARG A 226 3.16 0.23 3.46
CA ARG A 226 3.39 1.15 2.33
C ARG A 226 2.13 1.93 1.95
N PHE A 227 0.97 1.28 1.88
CA PHE A 227 -0.30 1.94 1.60
C PHE A 227 -0.64 3.02 2.64
N GLU A 228 -0.39 2.77 3.93
CA GLU A 228 -0.64 3.76 4.98
C GLU A 228 0.28 4.98 4.83
N ILE A 229 1.56 4.77 4.50
CA ILE A 229 2.50 5.87 4.25
C ILE A 229 2.09 6.69 3.02
N MET A 230 1.69 6.03 1.92
CA MET A 230 1.19 6.71 0.72
C MET A 230 -0.04 7.56 1.03
N ARG A 231 -1.01 7.01 1.77
CA ARG A 231 -2.23 7.70 2.15
C ARG A 231 -1.97 8.93 3.01
N GLU A 232 -1.08 8.81 3.98
CA GLU A 232 -0.69 9.92 4.85
C GLU A 232 0.05 11.01 4.06
N THR A 233 0.91 10.61 3.13
CA THR A 233 1.62 11.54 2.22
C THR A 233 0.63 12.28 1.32
N ALA A 234 -0.33 11.57 0.72
CA ALA A 234 -1.38 12.13 -0.11
C ALA A 234 -2.21 13.17 0.66
N ARG A 235 -2.64 12.84 1.88
CA ARG A 235 -3.41 13.75 2.76
C ARG A 235 -2.64 15.02 3.10
N ARG A 236 -1.35 14.91 3.41
CA ARG A 236 -0.50 16.08 3.67
C ARG A 236 -0.36 16.96 2.43
N SER A 237 -0.19 16.35 1.26
CA SER A 237 -0.15 17.07 -0.01
C SER A 237 -1.46 17.82 -0.30
N GLU A 238 -2.61 17.17 -0.07
CA GLU A 238 -3.94 17.79 -0.23
C GLU A 238 -4.12 19.00 0.69
N ALA A 239 -3.78 18.85 1.97
CA ALA A 239 -3.86 19.94 2.94
C ALA A 239 -2.98 21.14 2.55
N ASN A 240 -1.76 20.88 2.08
CA ASN A 240 -0.84 21.91 1.61
C ASN A 240 -1.35 22.62 0.35
N LEU A 241 -1.87 21.87 -0.62
CA LEU A 241 -2.45 22.43 -1.85
C LEU A 241 -3.70 23.25 -1.56
N SER A 242 -4.57 22.78 -0.67
CA SER A 242 -5.76 23.52 -0.23
C SER A 242 -5.38 24.86 0.41
N ARG A 243 -4.37 24.87 1.29
CA ARG A 243 -3.86 26.09 1.90
C ARG A 243 -3.27 27.05 0.85
N ARG A 244 -2.52 26.53 -0.13
CA ARG A 244 -1.98 27.33 -1.25
C ARG A 244 -3.10 27.95 -2.10
N ARG A 245 -4.17 27.19 -2.38
CA ARG A 245 -5.34 27.70 -3.10
C ARG A 245 -5.99 28.87 -2.38
N ASP A 246 -6.21 28.73 -1.07
CA ASP A 246 -6.87 29.78 -0.28
C ASP A 246 -6.02 31.06 -0.24
N ILE A 247 -4.70 30.92 -0.08
CA ILE A 247 -3.77 32.06 -0.13
C ILE A 247 -3.74 32.69 -1.52
N SER A 248 -3.72 31.89 -2.59
CA SER A 248 -3.76 32.40 -3.97
C SER A 248 -5.05 33.16 -4.25
N ALA A 249 -6.20 32.67 -3.75
CA ALA A 249 -7.49 33.34 -3.92
C ALA A 249 -7.53 34.68 -3.17
N ALA A 250 -7.04 34.73 -1.93
CA ALA A 250 -6.91 35.97 -1.17
C ALA A 250 -5.99 36.98 -1.87
N THR A 251 -4.86 36.50 -2.39
CA THR A 251 -3.87 37.30 -3.12
C THR A 251 -4.46 37.90 -4.39
N ASN A 252 -5.12 37.08 -5.23
CA ASN A 252 -5.76 37.56 -6.46
C ASN A 252 -6.84 38.62 -6.15
N LYS A 253 -7.67 38.40 -5.12
CA LYS A 253 -8.68 39.37 -4.69
C LYS A 253 -8.05 40.69 -4.23
N ALA A 254 -6.91 40.65 -3.54
CA ALA A 254 -6.19 41.86 -3.15
C ALA A 254 -5.57 42.57 -4.36
N MET A 255 -5.02 41.82 -5.32
CA MET A 255 -4.51 42.37 -6.58
C MET A 255 -5.61 43.04 -7.41
N ASP A 256 -6.79 42.42 -7.55
CA ASP A 256 -7.91 43.00 -8.29
C ASP A 256 -8.35 44.34 -7.69
N LYS A 257 -8.38 44.46 -6.35
CA LYS A 257 -8.69 45.71 -5.65
C LYS A 257 -7.64 46.79 -5.90
N ILE A 258 -6.36 46.43 -5.85
CA ILE A 258 -5.26 47.37 -6.12
C ILE A 258 -5.31 47.81 -7.58
N GLN A 259 -5.56 46.90 -8.52
CA GLN A 259 -5.68 47.24 -9.93
C GLN A 259 -6.85 48.19 -10.17
N THR A 260 -8.02 47.91 -9.58
CA THR A 260 -9.18 48.81 -9.65
C THR A 260 -8.84 50.20 -9.11
N TRP A 261 -8.15 50.27 -7.97
CA TRP A 261 -7.71 51.56 -7.41
C TRP A 261 -6.71 52.29 -8.30
N ILE A 262 -5.77 51.57 -8.94
CA ILE A 262 -4.83 52.15 -9.91
C ILE A 262 -5.60 52.70 -11.12
N ASP A 263 -6.55 51.94 -11.65
CA ASP A 263 -7.36 52.34 -12.81
C ASP A 263 -8.22 53.57 -12.48
N ASP A 264 -8.85 53.60 -11.30
CA ASP A 264 -9.63 54.76 -10.80
C ASP A 264 -8.74 55.99 -10.60
N ALA A 265 -7.54 55.82 -10.04
CA ALA A 265 -6.57 56.90 -9.86
C ALA A 265 -6.09 57.43 -11.22
N GLN A 266 -5.80 56.54 -12.18
CA GLN A 266 -5.40 56.94 -13.53
C GLN A 266 -6.51 57.73 -14.22
N LEU A 267 -7.77 57.27 -14.15
CA LEU A 267 -8.91 57.98 -14.71
C LEU A 267 -9.07 59.38 -14.11
N LEU A 268 -8.99 59.49 -12.77
CA LEU A 268 -9.04 60.78 -12.07
C LEU A 268 -7.95 61.74 -12.60
N PHE A 269 -6.72 61.26 -12.73
CA PHE A 269 -5.61 62.07 -13.23
C PHE A 269 -5.79 62.45 -14.71
N THR A 270 -6.32 61.56 -15.55
CA THR A 270 -6.55 61.84 -16.97
C THR A 270 -7.68 62.85 -17.17
N GLU A 271 -8.84 62.65 -16.54
CA GLU A 271 -9.98 63.58 -16.61
C GLU A 271 -9.61 64.97 -16.10
N GLU A 272 -8.84 65.05 -15.01
CA GLU A 272 -8.44 66.33 -14.41
C GLU A 272 -7.30 67.00 -15.18
N SER A 273 -6.41 66.23 -15.81
CA SER A 273 -5.40 66.78 -16.74
C SER A 273 -6.05 67.35 -17.99
N GLU A 274 -7.05 66.67 -18.57
CA GLU A 274 -7.83 67.17 -19.72
C GLU A 274 -8.62 68.44 -19.34
N LEU A 275 -9.20 68.49 -18.13
CA LEU A 275 -9.85 69.69 -17.62
C LEU A 275 -8.87 70.86 -17.45
N LEU A 276 -7.64 70.61 -16.98
CA LEU A 276 -6.63 71.65 -16.84
C LEU A 276 -6.10 72.12 -18.20
N GLU A 277 -5.84 71.22 -19.14
CA GLU A 277 -5.38 71.56 -20.50
C GLU A 277 -6.40 72.40 -21.27
N ASN A 278 -7.69 72.02 -21.22
CA ASN A 278 -8.78 72.73 -21.91
C ASN A 278 -9.07 74.13 -21.32
N ASN A 279 -8.69 74.38 -20.07
CA ASN A 279 -9.00 75.62 -19.34
C ASN A 279 -7.81 76.58 -19.19
N THR A 280 -6.66 76.29 -19.81
CA THR A 280 -5.40 77.08 -19.73
C THR A 280 -5.50 78.56 -20.16
N LYS A 281 -6.61 78.99 -20.77
CA LYS A 281 -6.83 80.38 -21.24
C LYS A 281 -7.77 81.23 -20.36
N GLU A 282 -8.26 80.70 -19.25
CA GLU A 282 -9.21 81.41 -18.38
C GLU A 282 -8.53 82.16 -17.22
N ALA A 283 -9.10 83.29 -16.79
CA ALA A 283 -8.56 84.10 -15.68
C ALA A 283 -8.59 83.39 -14.31
N ASN A 284 -9.25 82.23 -14.21
CA ASN A 284 -9.47 81.50 -12.96
C ASN A 284 -8.72 80.15 -12.87
N VAL A 285 -7.60 80.02 -13.60
CA VAL A 285 -6.78 78.80 -13.62
C VAL A 285 -6.24 78.45 -12.22
N LYS A 286 -5.93 79.44 -11.38
CA LYS A 286 -5.40 79.20 -10.03
C LYS A 286 -6.41 78.51 -9.11
N ASP A 287 -7.65 79.00 -9.02
CA ASP A 287 -8.66 78.39 -8.15
C ASP A 287 -9.08 77.00 -8.65
N LYS A 288 -9.02 76.76 -9.97
CA LYS A 288 -9.25 75.44 -10.58
C LYS A 288 -8.13 74.44 -10.27
N ILE A 289 -6.87 74.88 -10.31
CA ILE A 289 -5.73 74.04 -9.88
C ILE A 289 -5.87 73.71 -8.38
N GLU A 290 -6.20 74.68 -7.53
CA GLU A 290 -6.40 74.43 -6.10
C GLU A 290 -7.57 73.47 -5.84
N ALA A 291 -8.65 73.54 -6.63
CA ALA A 291 -9.78 72.61 -6.53
C ALA A 291 -9.41 71.18 -6.95
N VAL A 292 -8.66 71.02 -8.04
CA VAL A 292 -8.10 69.73 -8.51
C VAL A 292 -7.15 69.15 -7.45
N THR A 293 -6.21 69.94 -6.93
CA THR A 293 -5.28 69.50 -5.87
C THR A 293 -6.02 69.06 -4.62
N ARG A 294 -7.06 69.79 -4.17
CA ARG A 294 -7.87 69.37 -3.00
C ARG A 294 -8.66 68.09 -3.26
N LYS A 295 -9.14 67.88 -4.49
CA LYS A 295 -9.86 66.66 -4.88
C LYS A 295 -8.91 65.45 -4.90
N HIS A 296 -7.72 65.61 -5.46
CA HIS A 296 -6.64 64.61 -5.38
C HIS A 296 -6.25 64.31 -3.92
N GLU A 297 -5.98 65.33 -3.11
CA GLU A 297 -5.65 65.17 -1.69
C GLU A 297 -6.75 64.41 -0.93
N SER A 298 -8.02 64.76 -1.14
CA SER A 298 -9.15 64.08 -0.51
C SER A 298 -9.29 62.62 -0.96
N TYR A 299 -9.00 62.31 -2.23
CA TYR A 299 -9.01 60.93 -2.75
C TYR A 299 -7.91 60.09 -2.09
N PHE A 300 -6.66 60.58 -2.11
CA PHE A 300 -5.54 59.86 -1.50
C PHE A 300 -5.66 59.70 0.01
N VAL A 301 -6.13 60.73 0.74
CA VAL A 301 -6.31 60.64 2.20
C VAL A 301 -7.39 59.63 2.58
N LYS A 302 -8.46 59.52 1.79
CA LYS A 302 -9.56 58.58 2.04
C LYS A 302 -9.13 57.12 1.83
N ASP A 303 -8.34 56.86 0.79
CA ASP A 303 -8.00 55.50 0.38
C ASP A 303 -6.62 55.02 0.89
N GLN A 304 -5.82 55.91 1.51
CA GLN A 304 -4.47 55.58 2.01
C GLN A 304 -4.46 54.38 2.97
N LYS A 305 -5.30 54.39 4.01
CA LYS A 305 -5.30 53.33 5.04
C LYS A 305 -5.80 51.97 4.50
N PRO A 306 -6.91 51.90 3.75
CA PRO A 306 -7.33 50.67 3.08
C PRO A 306 -6.25 50.05 2.18
N ILE A 307 -5.45 50.87 1.49
CA ILE A 307 -4.37 50.38 0.61
C ILE A 307 -3.17 49.90 1.41
N GLU A 308 -2.77 50.63 2.46
CA GLU A 308 -1.70 50.21 3.38
C GLU A 308 -2.03 48.86 4.04
N ASP A 309 -3.30 48.63 4.40
CA ASP A 309 -3.78 47.37 4.96
C ASP A 309 -3.74 46.24 3.89
N LEU A 310 -4.20 46.49 2.66
CA LEU A 310 -4.15 45.52 1.56
C LEU A 310 -2.72 45.12 1.16
N VAL A 311 -1.79 46.07 1.18
CA VAL A 311 -0.36 45.82 0.89
C VAL A 311 0.27 44.99 2.00
N SER A 312 -0.08 45.27 3.25
CA SER A 312 0.37 44.49 4.39
C SER A 312 -0.15 43.05 4.34
N GLU A 313 -1.42 42.87 3.91
CA GLU A 313 -2.02 41.56 3.65
C GLU A 313 -1.32 40.81 2.50
N LEU A 314 -0.95 41.50 1.42
CA LEU A 314 -0.18 40.92 0.30
C LEU A 314 1.23 40.49 0.72
N ILE A 315 1.93 41.29 1.52
CA ILE A 315 3.26 40.94 2.05
C ILE A 315 3.16 39.72 2.97
N GLN A 316 2.09 39.62 3.76
CA GLN A 316 1.84 38.46 4.61
C GLN A 316 1.52 37.21 3.77
N CYS A 317 0.74 37.35 2.70
CA CYS A 317 0.47 36.28 1.74
C CYS A 317 1.76 35.83 1.03
N GLU A 318 2.63 36.76 0.63
CA GLU A 318 3.93 36.46 0.03
C GLU A 318 4.82 35.62 0.95
N LYS A 319 4.93 36.00 2.24
CA LYS A 319 5.67 35.21 3.24
C LYS A 319 5.11 33.81 3.38
N LEU A 320 3.79 33.66 3.44
CA LEU A 320 3.13 32.36 3.55
C LEU A 320 3.32 31.51 2.28
N ILE A 321 3.33 32.13 1.09
CA ILE A 321 3.63 31.45 -0.18
C ILE A 321 5.09 30.97 -0.20
N LEU A 322 6.04 31.80 0.26
CA LEU A 322 7.46 31.45 0.35
C LEU A 322 7.74 30.36 1.39
N GLU A 323 7.03 30.34 2.52
CA GLU A 323 7.09 29.24 3.51
C GLU A 323 6.50 27.93 2.97
N LEU A 324 5.50 28.03 2.09
CA LEU A 324 4.81 26.86 1.52
C LEU A 324 5.43 26.36 0.23
N ALA A 325 6.29 27.13 -0.45
CA ALA A 325 6.89 26.78 -1.74
C ALA A 325 8.38 26.45 -1.59
N SER A 326 8.75 25.24 -1.99
CA SER A 326 10.15 24.87 -2.22
C SER A 326 10.72 25.41 -3.55
N ASP A 327 10.00 26.24 -4.32
CA ASP A 327 10.42 26.62 -5.68
C ASP A 327 10.17 28.10 -6.10
N SER A 328 11.11 28.64 -6.88
CA SER A 328 11.52 30.05 -6.98
C SER A 328 10.77 30.93 -8.00
N LYS A 329 9.89 30.34 -8.84
CA LYS A 329 9.26 31.08 -9.96
C LYS A 329 8.09 31.97 -9.56
N ALA A 330 7.30 31.56 -8.56
CA ALA A 330 6.24 32.41 -8.00
C ALA A 330 6.87 33.66 -7.34
N ALA A 331 7.93 33.45 -6.56
CA ALA A 331 8.71 34.52 -5.92
C ALA A 331 9.21 35.58 -6.92
N SER A 332 9.58 35.18 -8.14
CA SER A 332 10.02 36.09 -9.20
C SER A 332 8.92 37.05 -9.70
N LYS A 333 7.69 36.57 -9.88
CA LYS A 333 6.55 37.44 -10.28
C LYS A 333 6.14 38.37 -9.14
N TYR A 334 6.17 37.89 -7.90
CA TYR A 334 5.89 38.68 -6.70
C TYR A 334 6.95 39.77 -6.47
N ALA A 335 8.24 39.44 -6.62
CA ALA A 335 9.33 40.41 -6.53
C ALA A 335 9.21 41.53 -7.58
N ALA A 336 8.74 41.22 -8.79
CA ALA A 336 8.53 42.22 -9.84
C ALA A 336 7.38 43.19 -9.50
N LEU A 337 6.28 42.70 -8.93
CA LEU A 337 5.15 43.53 -8.49
C LEU A 337 5.51 44.38 -7.26
N LEU A 338 6.26 43.81 -6.30
CA LEU A 338 6.77 44.55 -5.14
C LEU A 338 7.73 45.66 -5.56
N ALA A 339 8.53 45.44 -6.61
CA ALA A 339 9.42 46.44 -7.19
C ALA A 339 8.65 47.57 -7.88
N LEU A 340 7.60 47.23 -8.65
CA LEU A 340 6.70 48.22 -9.25
C LEU A 340 6.00 49.08 -8.20
N PHE A 341 5.51 48.47 -7.12
CA PHE A 341 4.88 49.20 -6.02
C PHE A 341 5.84 50.14 -5.29
N LYS A 342 7.07 49.69 -4.98
CA LYS A 342 8.11 50.56 -4.40
C LYS A 342 8.41 51.75 -5.30
N LEU A 343 8.45 51.55 -6.62
CA LEU A 343 8.64 52.62 -7.59
C LEU A 343 7.50 53.64 -7.52
N THR A 344 6.24 53.18 -7.53
CA THR A 344 5.05 54.05 -7.46
C THR A 344 5.00 54.85 -6.16
N MET A 345 5.28 54.22 -5.01
CA MET A 345 5.34 54.91 -3.72
C MET A 345 6.50 55.92 -3.66
N THR A 346 7.66 55.58 -4.25
CA THR A 346 8.79 56.51 -4.34
C THR A 346 8.45 57.73 -5.18
N ILE A 347 7.73 57.55 -6.30
CA ILE A 347 7.24 58.65 -7.14
C ILE A 347 6.25 59.53 -6.35
N HIS A 348 5.28 58.92 -5.66
CA HIS A 348 4.30 59.64 -4.85
C HIS A 348 4.96 60.47 -3.72
N PHE A 349 5.91 59.89 -2.99
CA PHE A 349 6.66 60.61 -1.96
C PHE A 349 7.59 61.69 -2.53
N SER A 350 8.19 61.46 -3.70
CA SER A 350 9.02 62.45 -4.38
C SER A 350 8.21 63.65 -4.87
N LEU A 351 6.99 63.43 -5.35
CA LEU A 351 6.05 64.51 -5.71
C LEU A 351 5.66 65.35 -4.49
N ARG A 352 5.35 64.72 -3.35
CA ARG A 352 5.12 65.43 -2.06
C ARG A 352 6.34 66.18 -1.54
N PHE A 353 7.54 65.67 -1.76
CA PHE A 353 8.79 66.33 -1.35
C PHE A 353 9.07 67.59 -2.19
N LEU A 354 8.69 67.57 -3.48
CA LEU A 354 8.79 68.74 -4.35
C LEU A 354 7.74 69.81 -4.01
N GLU A 355 6.57 69.43 -3.49
CA GLU A 355 5.56 70.37 -2.99
C GLU A 355 5.97 71.06 -1.68
N LYS A 356 6.68 70.37 -0.79
CA LYS A 356 7.16 70.97 0.49
C LYS A 356 8.34 71.93 0.33
N ASN A 357 9.03 71.91 -0.81
CA ASN A 357 10.22 72.71 -1.10
C ASN A 357 9.99 73.76 -2.20
N ARG A 358 8.73 74.02 -2.56
CA ARG A 358 8.28 75.23 -3.26
C ARG A 358 7.64 76.17 -2.25
#